data_AF-G7PNV2-F1
#
_entry.id   AF-G7PNV2-F1
#
_cell.length_a   1.000
_cell.length_b   1.000
_cell.length_c   1.000
_cell.angle_alpha   90.00
_cell.angle_beta   90.00
_cell.angle_gamma   90.00
#
_symmetry.space_group_name_H-M   'P 1'
#
loop_
_entity.id
_entity.type
_entity.pdbx_description
1 polymer ?
#
loop_
_entity_poly.entity_id
_entity_poly.type
_entity_poly.pdbx_seq_one_letter_code
_entity_poly.pdbx_strand_id
1 'polypeptide(L)'
;TPTHSTTTGSSAPTTPSTVQTTTTSAWTPTPTPVSTLSITTITVSPIIKCCELNDTFYASGEVVYNGTHGDTCYFVNCSLSCTLEFYNWSCPSTPSPTPTPSKSTPTSSKPLPTPSKPTPSTTKPPACPDFDPPRQENETWWLCDCFMATCKYNNTVEIVRVECEPPPMPTCSNGLTPVRVSDPDGCCWHWECDCYCTGWGDPHYVTFDGLYYSYQGNCTYVLVEEISPSVDNFGVYIDNYHCDPNDKVSCPRTLIVRHETQEVLIKTVHMMPMEVQVQVNRQAVAVPYKKYGLEVSKSGINYVVDIPELGVLVSYNGLSFSVRLPYHRFGNNTKGQCGTCTNTTSDDC
;
A
#
# COMPACT_ATOMS: atom_id res chain seq x y z
N THR A 1 81.52 -28.78 -41.41
CA THR A 1 82.63 -27.82 -41.32
C THR A 1 82.21 -26.58 -42.09
N PRO A 2 82.33 -25.31 -41.64
CA PRO A 2 82.80 -24.69 -40.38
C PRO A 2 81.64 -24.05 -39.56
N THR A 3 81.67 -23.95 -38.21
CA THR A 3 82.25 -22.96 -37.26
C THR A 3 81.29 -21.84 -36.81
N HIS A 4 81.11 -21.79 -35.48
CA HIS A 4 80.28 -20.88 -34.66
C HIS A 4 80.70 -19.40 -34.67
N SER A 5 79.74 -18.50 -34.43
CA SER A 5 79.84 -17.46 -33.38
C SER A 5 78.48 -16.79 -33.14
N THR A 6 78.15 -16.58 -31.87
CA THR A 6 76.92 -15.94 -31.36
C THR A 6 77.32 -14.62 -30.68
N THR A 7 76.52 -13.56 -30.85
CA THR A 7 76.67 -12.33 -30.06
C THR A 7 75.29 -11.78 -29.69
N THR A 8 75.09 -11.57 -28.39
CA THR A 8 73.96 -10.90 -27.74
C THR A 8 74.33 -9.46 -27.39
N GLY A 9 73.37 -8.54 -27.45
CA GLY A 9 73.53 -7.20 -26.86
C GLY A 9 72.34 -6.28 -27.10
N SER A 10 71.77 -5.74 -26.00
CA SER A 10 71.09 -4.42 -25.87
C SER A 10 70.35 -4.37 -24.52
N SER A 11 70.15 -3.29 -23.78
CA SER A 11 70.77 -1.96 -23.55
C SER A 11 69.92 -1.31 -22.44
N ALA A 12 70.53 -0.53 -21.54
CA ALA A 12 69.96 0.00 -20.29
C ALA A 12 68.99 1.21 -20.48
N PRO A 13 68.28 1.69 -19.42
CA PRO A 13 67.03 2.46 -19.52
C PRO A 13 67.21 3.99 -19.49
N THR A 14 66.20 4.72 -19.96
CA THR A 14 66.13 6.20 -19.92
C THR A 14 64.79 6.69 -19.35
N THR A 15 64.86 7.62 -18.40
CA THR A 15 63.75 8.31 -17.72
C THR A 15 63.20 9.46 -18.58
N PRO A 16 61.89 9.82 -18.51
CA PRO A 16 61.43 11.14 -18.94
C PRO A 16 60.90 12.03 -17.81
N SER A 17 61.17 13.34 -17.96
CA SER A 17 60.79 14.46 -17.08
C SER A 17 59.38 14.98 -17.33
N THR A 18 58.79 15.54 -16.27
CA THR A 18 57.51 16.24 -16.20
C THR A 18 57.56 17.64 -16.85
N VAL A 19 56.53 18.01 -17.62
CA VAL A 19 56.31 19.37 -18.14
C VAL A 19 55.00 19.92 -17.58
N GLN A 20 55.06 21.04 -16.86
CA GLN A 20 53.90 21.84 -16.45
C GLN A 20 53.42 22.71 -17.61
N THR A 21 52.10 22.74 -17.82
CA THR A 21 51.45 23.70 -18.75
C THR A 21 50.40 24.49 -17.97
N THR A 22 50.57 25.81 -17.92
CA THR A 22 49.59 26.80 -17.46
C THR A 22 48.61 27.13 -18.59
N THR A 23 47.31 27.21 -18.28
CA THR A 23 46.30 27.79 -19.18
C THR A 23 45.36 28.72 -18.40
N THR A 24 45.08 29.87 -18.99
CA THR A 24 44.21 30.94 -18.47
C THR A 24 42.99 31.16 -19.39
N SER A 25 41.83 31.34 -18.72
CA SER A 25 40.56 31.99 -19.09
C SER A 25 39.70 31.48 -20.27
N ALA A 26 38.42 31.21 -19.97
CA ALA A 26 37.29 32.05 -20.40
C ALA A 26 36.00 31.62 -19.66
N TRP A 27 35.35 32.55 -18.95
CA TRP A 27 34.03 32.34 -18.34
C TRP A 27 32.95 32.63 -19.38
N THR A 28 32.08 31.64 -19.64
CA THR A 28 30.82 31.79 -20.37
C THR A 28 29.67 31.81 -19.37
N PRO A 29 28.70 32.75 -19.45
CA PRO A 29 27.56 32.75 -18.55
C PRO A 29 26.53 31.70 -19.00
N THR A 30 26.15 30.83 -18.07
CA THR A 30 25.07 29.84 -18.22
C THR A 30 23.71 30.54 -18.34
N PRO A 31 22.84 30.18 -19.31
CA PRO A 31 21.49 30.74 -19.39
C PRO A 31 20.61 30.17 -18.27
N THR A 32 19.92 31.06 -17.56
CA THR A 32 18.87 30.73 -16.59
C THR A 32 17.62 30.20 -17.31
N PRO A 33 16.97 29.13 -16.82
CA PRO A 33 15.71 28.67 -17.37
C PRO A 33 14.59 29.66 -17.01
N VAL A 34 13.91 30.16 -18.02
CA VAL A 34 12.68 30.95 -17.90
C VAL A 34 11.56 30.02 -17.41
N SER A 35 10.98 30.34 -16.26
CA SER A 35 9.83 29.61 -15.71
C SER A 35 8.58 29.96 -16.52
N THR A 36 8.11 29.02 -17.34
CA THR A 36 6.80 29.11 -18.00
C THR A 36 5.70 28.81 -16.97
N LEU A 37 4.88 29.82 -16.66
CA LEU A 37 3.65 29.67 -15.90
C LEU A 37 2.68 28.77 -16.67
N SER A 38 2.45 27.56 -16.15
CA SER A 38 1.38 26.67 -16.60
C SER A 38 0.05 27.24 -16.13
N ILE A 39 -0.80 27.64 -17.08
CA ILE A 39 -2.19 28.01 -16.81
C ILE A 39 -2.97 26.72 -16.53
N THR A 40 -3.38 26.51 -15.28
CA THR A 40 -4.29 25.44 -14.88
C THR A 40 -5.69 25.77 -15.40
N THR A 41 -6.09 25.12 -16.49
CA THR A 41 -7.50 25.05 -16.88
C THR A 41 -8.25 24.21 -15.84
N ILE A 42 -9.11 24.84 -15.06
CA ILE A 42 -10.03 24.17 -14.14
C ILE A 42 -11.07 23.45 -15.02
N THR A 43 -10.91 22.14 -15.17
CA THR A 43 -11.97 21.28 -15.66
C THR A 43 -13.04 21.18 -14.58
N VAL A 44 -14.16 21.86 -14.78
CA VAL A 44 -15.36 21.68 -13.96
C VAL A 44 -15.88 20.27 -14.25
N SER A 45 -15.70 19.35 -13.31
CA SER A 45 -16.33 18.03 -13.36
C SER A 45 -17.85 18.17 -13.51
N PRO A 46 -18.52 17.33 -14.31
CA PRO A 46 -19.97 17.36 -14.39
C PRO A 46 -20.56 17.03 -13.02
N ILE A 47 -21.46 17.88 -12.52
CA ILE A 47 -22.23 17.64 -11.29
C ILE A 47 -23.01 16.34 -11.53
N ILE A 48 -22.57 15.25 -10.90
CA ILE A 48 -23.26 13.96 -10.96
C ILE A 48 -24.56 14.13 -10.19
N LYS A 49 -25.66 14.28 -10.93
CA LYS A 49 -27.02 14.28 -10.36
C LYS A 49 -27.29 12.90 -9.79
N CYS A 50 -27.49 12.80 -8.48
CA CYS A 50 -27.54 11.54 -7.76
C CYS A 50 -28.95 11.27 -7.21
N CYS A 51 -29.46 12.12 -6.31
CA CYS A 51 -30.83 12.03 -5.80
C CYS A 51 -31.70 13.18 -6.30
N GLU A 52 -33.01 12.94 -6.47
CA GLU A 52 -33.99 13.94 -6.87
C GLU A 52 -35.15 13.98 -5.87
N LEU A 53 -35.45 15.18 -5.35
CA LEU A 53 -36.61 15.42 -4.48
C LEU A 53 -37.22 16.78 -4.83
N ASN A 54 -38.52 16.80 -5.17
CA ASN A 54 -39.27 18.02 -5.56
C ASN A 54 -38.54 18.87 -6.63
N ASP A 55 -38.15 18.24 -7.74
CA ASP A 55 -37.44 18.86 -8.88
C ASP A 55 -36.05 19.46 -8.53
N THR A 56 -35.53 19.18 -7.33
CA THR A 56 -34.20 19.59 -6.87
C THR A 56 -33.26 18.39 -6.87
N PHE A 57 -32.07 18.57 -7.46
CA PHE A 57 -31.04 17.53 -7.53
C PHE A 57 -30.01 17.70 -6.43
N TYR A 58 -29.67 16.59 -5.80
CA TYR A 58 -28.68 16.50 -4.74
C TYR A 58 -27.53 15.61 -5.20
N ALA A 59 -26.31 16.05 -4.91
CA ALA A 59 -25.12 15.26 -5.12
C ALA A 59 -25.04 14.11 -4.11
N SER A 60 -24.27 13.08 -4.47
CA SER A 60 -23.90 12.00 -3.57
C SER A 60 -23.28 12.57 -2.28
N GLY A 61 -23.87 12.27 -1.12
CA GLY A 61 -23.46 12.76 0.21
C GLY A 61 -24.12 14.07 0.65
N GLU A 62 -24.95 14.72 -0.18
CA GLU A 62 -25.55 16.01 0.15
C GLU A 62 -26.77 15.87 1.09
N VAL A 63 -26.90 16.82 2.02
CA VAL A 63 -28.05 16.89 2.94
C VAL A 63 -29.25 17.47 2.20
N VAL A 64 -30.32 16.68 2.17
CA VAL A 64 -31.57 16.99 1.46
C VAL A 64 -32.54 17.76 2.35
N TYR A 65 -32.64 17.36 3.62
CA TYR A 65 -33.49 18.02 4.60
C TYR A 65 -32.90 17.88 6.01
N ASN A 66 -32.89 18.96 6.77
CA ASN A 66 -32.57 18.93 8.19
C ASN A 66 -33.49 19.92 8.90
N GLY A 67 -34.44 19.42 9.67
CA GLY A 67 -35.45 20.27 10.29
C GLY A 67 -36.27 19.54 11.34
N THR A 68 -37.02 20.31 12.11
CA THR A 68 -37.87 19.81 13.18
C THR A 68 -39.33 20.00 12.83
N HIS A 69 -40.16 19.01 13.14
CA HIS A 69 -41.60 19.10 12.99
C HIS A 69 -42.26 18.58 14.28
N GLY A 70 -42.76 19.51 15.10
CA GLY A 70 -43.18 19.20 16.46
C GLY A 70 -42.00 18.81 17.35
N ASP A 71 -42.14 17.70 18.09
CA ASP A 71 -41.08 17.13 18.92
C ASP A 71 -40.18 16.15 18.15
N THR A 72 -40.33 16.03 16.83
CA THR A 72 -39.55 15.10 15.99
C THR A 72 -38.60 15.85 15.07
N CYS A 73 -37.32 15.53 15.18
CA CYS A 73 -36.22 16.00 14.36
C CYS A 73 -36.06 15.04 13.17
N TYR A 74 -35.95 15.56 11.96
CA TYR A 74 -35.79 14.80 10.73
C TYR A 74 -34.50 15.19 10.02
N PHE A 75 -33.78 14.19 9.54
CA PHE A 75 -32.59 14.35 8.70
C PHE A 75 -32.70 13.43 7.49
N VAL A 76 -32.48 13.99 6.31
CA VAL A 76 -32.52 13.28 5.03
C VAL A 76 -31.26 13.64 4.27
N ASN A 77 -30.53 12.65 3.78
CA ASN A 77 -29.37 12.84 2.91
C ASN A 77 -29.46 11.95 1.67
N CYS A 78 -28.70 12.32 0.63
CA CYS A 78 -28.48 11.49 -0.53
C CYS A 78 -27.26 10.59 -0.28
N SER A 79 -27.43 9.28 -0.27
CA SER A 79 -26.34 8.33 -0.03
C SER A 79 -25.31 8.30 -1.17
N LEU A 80 -24.16 7.66 -0.92
CA LEU A 80 -23.15 7.38 -1.96
C LEU A 80 -23.64 6.42 -3.05
N SER A 81 -24.70 5.67 -2.78
CA SER A 81 -25.37 4.78 -3.72
C SER A 81 -26.57 5.45 -4.45
N CYS A 82 -26.72 6.77 -4.31
CA CYS A 82 -27.81 7.56 -4.89
C CYS A 82 -29.21 7.16 -4.40
N THR A 83 -29.34 6.91 -3.10
CA THR A 83 -30.62 6.66 -2.43
C THR A 83 -30.89 7.70 -1.35
N LEU A 84 -32.13 8.17 -1.23
CA LEU A 84 -32.54 9.03 -0.12
C LEU A 84 -32.65 8.21 1.16
N GLU A 85 -31.86 8.54 2.18
CA GLU A 85 -31.91 7.91 3.49
C GLU A 85 -32.60 8.85 4.49
N PHE A 86 -33.57 8.32 5.24
CA PHE A 86 -34.44 9.10 6.12
C PHE A 86 -34.20 8.71 7.58
N TYR A 87 -33.89 9.70 8.40
CA TYR A 87 -33.65 9.56 9.83
C TYR A 87 -34.62 10.46 10.59
N ASN A 88 -35.18 9.95 11.69
CA ASN A 88 -36.01 10.74 12.59
C ASN A 88 -35.76 10.37 14.05
N TRP A 89 -35.82 11.35 14.95
CA TRP A 89 -35.63 11.17 16.39
C TRP A 89 -36.37 12.25 17.20
N SER A 90 -36.60 12.01 18.49
CA SER A 90 -37.21 13.00 19.38
C SER A 90 -36.23 14.16 19.65
N CYS A 91 -36.67 15.39 19.43
CA CYS A 91 -35.86 16.58 19.67
C CYS A 91 -35.62 16.79 21.18
N PRO A 92 -34.37 17.04 21.62
CA PRO A 92 -34.08 17.21 23.04
C PRO A 92 -34.74 18.46 23.61
N SER A 93 -35.59 18.29 24.63
CA SER A 93 -36.13 19.38 25.43
C SER A 93 -35.05 19.93 26.36
N THR A 94 -34.81 21.23 26.32
CA THR A 94 -33.86 21.93 27.19
C THR A 94 -34.28 21.81 28.67
N PRO A 95 -33.48 21.22 29.58
CA PRO A 95 -33.81 21.19 30.99
C PRO A 95 -33.37 22.50 31.69
N SER A 96 -34.28 23.10 32.47
CA SER A 96 -33.99 24.19 33.42
C SER A 96 -33.35 23.60 34.70
N PRO A 97 -32.41 24.30 35.37
CA PRO A 97 -31.68 23.73 36.51
C PRO A 97 -32.43 23.96 37.83
N THR A 98 -32.41 22.98 38.73
CA THR A 98 -32.68 23.14 40.18
C THR A 98 -31.98 22.01 40.96
N PRO A 99 -31.75 22.12 42.29
CA PRO A 99 -30.40 22.11 42.83
C PRO A 99 -30.08 20.87 43.70
N THR A 100 -28.80 20.72 43.99
CA THR A 100 -28.18 19.78 44.96
C THR A 100 -28.86 19.80 46.33
N PRO A 101 -28.86 18.67 47.06
CA PRO A 101 -28.04 18.66 48.29
C PRO A 101 -27.35 17.32 48.64
N SER A 102 -26.12 17.51 49.15
CA SER A 102 -25.53 16.96 50.39
C SER A 102 -25.13 15.49 50.54
N LYS A 103 -23.84 15.35 50.86
CA LYS A 103 -23.09 14.20 51.38
C LYS A 103 -23.65 13.61 52.69
N SER A 104 -23.46 12.30 52.84
CA SER A 104 -22.97 11.70 54.09
C SER A 104 -22.19 10.40 53.81
N THR A 105 -21.18 10.15 54.65
CA THR A 105 -20.32 8.96 54.78
C THR A 105 -20.23 8.67 56.29
N PRO A 106 -19.57 7.60 56.79
CA PRO A 106 -19.46 6.18 56.38
C PRO A 106 -20.00 5.26 57.51
N THR A 107 -19.99 3.93 57.34
CA THR A 107 -19.50 2.94 58.37
C THR A 107 -19.50 1.51 57.82
N SER A 108 -18.41 0.82 58.12
CA SER A 108 -18.05 -0.58 57.83
C SER A 108 -18.75 -1.58 58.75
N SER A 109 -19.16 -2.74 58.22
CA SER A 109 -18.90 -4.03 58.87
C SER A 109 -19.12 -5.20 57.91
N LYS A 110 -18.14 -6.11 57.89
CA LYS A 110 -18.05 -7.36 57.13
C LYS A 110 -18.75 -8.49 57.93
N PRO A 111 -19.41 -9.45 57.27
CA PRO A 111 -18.91 -10.83 57.26
C PRO A 111 -19.06 -11.55 55.89
N LEU A 112 -18.25 -12.60 55.70
CA LEU A 112 -18.24 -13.62 54.63
C LEU A 112 -17.94 -14.97 55.35
N PRO A 113 -18.18 -16.22 54.85
CA PRO A 113 -18.67 -16.68 53.53
C PRO A 113 -19.85 -17.67 53.57
N THR A 114 -20.55 -17.83 52.44
CA THR A 114 -21.13 -19.13 52.04
C THR A 114 -21.25 -19.19 50.50
N PRO A 115 -20.95 -20.33 49.85
CA PRO A 115 -20.77 -20.38 48.40
C PRO A 115 -22.12 -20.36 47.67
N SER A 116 -22.37 -19.28 46.93
CA SER A 116 -23.52 -19.16 46.05
C SER A 116 -23.14 -19.56 44.62
N LYS A 117 -23.93 -20.52 44.12
CA LYS A 117 -24.13 -20.98 42.75
C LYS A 117 -23.94 -19.86 41.68
N PRO A 118 -23.43 -20.18 40.47
CA PRO A 118 -23.18 -19.18 39.44
C PRO A 118 -24.49 -18.47 39.07
N THR A 119 -24.52 -17.17 39.33
CA THR A 119 -25.60 -16.28 38.90
C THR A 119 -25.34 -15.88 37.44
N PRO A 120 -26.35 -15.82 36.57
CA PRO A 120 -26.17 -15.33 35.21
C PRO A 120 -25.62 -13.90 35.27
N SER A 121 -24.62 -13.59 34.44
CA SER A 121 -24.16 -12.22 34.24
C SER A 121 -25.35 -11.35 33.86
N THR A 122 -25.82 -10.52 34.78
CA THR A 122 -26.75 -9.45 34.46
C THR A 122 -25.93 -8.43 33.69
N THR A 123 -26.00 -8.49 32.37
CA THR A 123 -25.47 -7.47 31.48
C THR A 123 -26.08 -6.14 31.93
N LYS A 124 -25.24 -5.16 32.28
CA LYS A 124 -25.70 -3.80 32.60
C LYS A 124 -26.62 -3.34 31.46
N PRO A 125 -27.81 -2.78 31.77
CA PRO A 125 -28.71 -2.30 30.72
C PRO A 125 -27.98 -1.28 29.84
N PRO A 126 -28.20 -1.29 28.51
CA PRO A 126 -27.58 -0.34 27.59
C PRO A 126 -27.87 1.09 28.03
N ALA A 127 -26.86 1.96 27.94
CA ALA A 127 -27.00 3.36 28.29
C ALA A 127 -27.67 4.17 27.17
N CYS A 128 -27.56 3.70 25.93
CA CYS A 128 -28.28 4.23 24.77
C CYS A 128 -29.04 3.10 24.05
N PRO A 129 -30.21 2.67 24.58
CA PRO A 129 -31.02 1.58 24.01
C PRO A 129 -31.69 1.91 22.66
N ASP A 130 -31.79 3.18 22.27
CA ASP A 130 -32.53 3.59 21.06
C ASP A 130 -31.74 3.38 19.75
N PHE A 131 -30.45 3.03 19.86
CA PHE A 131 -29.60 2.73 18.71
C PHE A 131 -29.70 1.25 18.33
N ASP A 132 -29.51 0.93 17.05
CA ASP A 132 -29.40 -0.44 16.55
C ASP A 132 -27.98 -0.69 15.99
N PRO A 133 -27.16 -1.55 16.63
CA PRO A 133 -27.43 -2.23 17.89
C PRO A 133 -27.38 -1.27 19.11
N PRO A 134 -28.05 -1.62 20.23
CA PRO A 134 -28.04 -0.83 21.47
C PRO A 134 -26.63 -0.60 22.00
N ARG A 135 -26.32 0.63 22.43
CA ARG A 135 -24.97 1.03 22.82
C ARG A 135 -24.77 1.08 24.32
N GLN A 136 -23.59 0.64 24.77
CA GLN A 136 -23.14 0.70 26.15
C GLN A 136 -22.58 2.09 26.51
N GLU A 137 -22.54 2.40 27.80
CA GLU A 137 -21.92 3.64 28.29
C GLU A 137 -20.44 3.69 27.91
N ASN A 138 -20.02 4.82 27.33
CA ASN A 138 -18.72 5.10 26.73
C ASN A 138 -18.36 4.26 25.49
N GLU A 139 -19.31 3.54 24.91
CA GLU A 139 -19.12 2.94 23.60
C GLU A 139 -19.01 4.03 22.53
N THR A 140 -18.01 3.91 21.65
CA THR A 140 -17.79 4.84 20.55
C THR A 140 -18.08 4.18 19.20
N TRP A 141 -18.57 4.97 18.25
CA TRP A 141 -18.76 4.53 16.87
C TRP A 141 -18.58 5.71 15.91
N TRP A 142 -18.23 5.39 14.67
CA TRP A 142 -18.09 6.37 13.61
C TRP A 142 -19.44 6.71 12.99
N LEU A 143 -19.66 8.00 12.79
CA LEU A 143 -20.69 8.57 11.92
C LEU A 143 -20.03 9.00 10.60
N CYS A 144 -20.83 9.38 9.60
CA CYS A 144 -20.31 9.96 8.36
C CYS A 144 -19.49 11.24 8.64
N ASP A 145 -18.64 11.66 7.69
CA ASP A 145 -17.90 12.93 7.72
C ASP A 145 -16.95 13.14 8.92
N CYS A 146 -16.22 12.09 9.34
CA CYS A 146 -15.23 12.17 10.43
C CYS A 146 -15.80 12.50 11.81
N PHE A 147 -17.07 12.20 12.07
CA PHE A 147 -17.66 12.41 13.39
C PHE A 147 -17.60 11.12 14.20
N MET A 148 -17.02 11.18 15.39
CA MET A 148 -17.06 10.09 16.35
C MET A 148 -18.14 10.35 17.38
N ALA A 149 -19.08 9.41 17.49
CA ALA A 149 -20.13 9.43 18.48
C ALA A 149 -19.72 8.60 19.70
N THR A 150 -20.08 9.07 20.90
CA THR A 150 -19.87 8.37 22.17
C THR A 150 -21.17 8.33 22.96
N CYS A 151 -21.67 7.14 23.31
CA CYS A 151 -22.81 7.01 24.20
C CYS A 151 -22.39 7.40 25.63
N LYS A 152 -23.09 8.36 26.25
CA LYS A 152 -22.85 8.72 27.65
C LYS A 152 -23.84 7.96 28.53
N TYR A 153 -25.02 8.52 28.74
CA TYR A 153 -26.06 7.95 29.58
C TYR A 153 -27.42 8.42 29.10
N ASN A 154 -28.47 7.64 29.39
CA ASN A 154 -29.86 8.02 29.13
C ASN A 154 -30.11 8.47 27.68
N ASN A 155 -29.65 7.67 26.69
CA ASN A 155 -29.70 7.98 25.25
C ASN A 155 -28.96 9.27 24.82
N THR A 156 -28.11 9.86 25.68
CA THR A 156 -27.31 11.04 25.31
C THR A 156 -26.04 10.61 24.58
N VAL A 157 -25.82 11.18 23.39
CA VAL A 157 -24.64 10.95 22.57
C VAL A 157 -23.84 12.23 22.45
N GLU A 158 -22.54 12.13 22.76
CA GLU A 158 -21.57 13.18 22.45
C GLU A 158 -21.01 12.93 21.06
N ILE A 159 -21.08 13.93 20.18
CA ILE A 159 -20.55 13.85 18.82
C ILE A 159 -19.38 14.82 18.73
N VAL A 160 -18.20 14.28 18.41
CA VAL A 160 -16.97 15.05 18.27
C VAL A 160 -16.46 14.89 16.85
N ARG A 161 -16.10 16.01 16.21
CA ARG A 161 -15.40 15.96 14.93
C ARG A 161 -13.96 15.53 15.19
N VAL A 162 -13.51 14.48 14.53
CA VAL A 162 -12.12 14.06 14.58
C VAL A 162 -11.31 14.97 13.66
N GLU A 163 -10.33 15.65 14.24
CA GLU A 163 -9.35 16.42 13.51
C GLU A 163 -8.14 15.53 13.24
N CYS A 164 -7.81 15.34 11.97
CA CYS A 164 -6.67 14.53 11.56
C CYS A 164 -5.42 15.42 11.48
N GLU A 165 -4.41 15.12 12.30
CA GLU A 165 -3.07 15.67 12.16
C GLU A 165 -2.19 14.65 11.43
N PRO A 166 -1.97 14.79 10.11
CA PRO A 166 -1.20 13.82 9.37
C PRO A 166 0.27 13.84 9.83
N PRO A 167 0.90 12.66 10.00
CA PRO A 167 2.29 12.59 10.42
C PRO A 167 3.21 13.23 9.36
N PRO A 168 4.42 13.68 9.77
CA PRO A 168 5.42 14.13 8.81
C PRO A 168 5.73 13.02 7.81
N MET A 169 5.97 13.40 6.55
CA MET A 169 6.29 12.45 5.48
C MET A 169 7.60 11.71 5.81
N PRO A 170 7.60 10.37 5.87
CA PRO A 170 8.79 9.60 6.18
C PRO A 170 9.74 9.53 4.96
N THR A 171 10.96 9.06 5.20
CA THR A 171 11.87 8.64 4.13
C THR A 171 11.83 7.13 4.02
N CYS A 172 11.49 6.60 2.85
CA CYS A 172 11.48 5.15 2.62
C CYS A 172 12.91 4.63 2.40
N SER A 173 13.23 3.46 2.96
CA SER A 173 14.57 2.86 2.88
C SER A 173 14.97 2.53 1.44
N ASN A 174 14.00 2.15 0.61
CA ASN A 174 14.16 1.89 -0.82
C ASN A 174 14.17 3.16 -1.70
N GLY A 175 14.03 4.35 -1.10
CA GLY A 175 14.04 5.63 -1.81
C GLY A 175 12.77 5.97 -2.58
N LEU A 176 11.71 5.16 -2.50
CA LEU A 176 10.41 5.51 -3.08
C LEU A 176 9.76 6.70 -2.35
N THR A 177 8.91 7.43 -3.06
CA THR A 177 8.05 8.45 -2.45
C THR A 177 6.96 7.77 -1.63
N PRO A 178 6.76 8.13 -0.34
CA PRO A 178 5.67 7.60 0.45
C PRO A 178 4.30 7.86 -0.20
N VAL A 179 3.40 6.90 -0.05
CA VAL A 179 2.03 6.98 -0.55
C VAL A 179 1.08 7.34 0.58
N ARG A 180 0.01 8.08 0.25
CA ARG A 180 -1.05 8.41 1.20
C ARG A 180 -2.07 7.26 1.21
N VAL A 181 -2.35 6.72 2.39
CA VAL A 181 -3.33 5.66 2.59
C VAL A 181 -4.37 6.11 3.61
N SER A 182 -5.65 5.92 3.30
CA SER A 182 -6.75 6.20 4.21
C SER A 182 -6.80 5.18 5.34
N ASP A 183 -7.07 5.65 6.55
CA ASP A 183 -7.25 4.79 7.71
C ASP A 183 -8.52 3.92 7.54
N PRO A 184 -8.63 2.77 8.24
CA PRO A 184 -9.79 1.88 8.11
C PRO A 184 -11.14 2.53 8.45
N ASP A 185 -11.13 3.61 9.23
CA ASP A 185 -12.32 4.41 9.54
C ASP A 185 -12.75 5.34 8.40
N GLY A 186 -11.94 5.50 7.36
CA GLY A 186 -12.19 6.37 6.21
C GLY A 186 -12.13 7.86 6.52
N CYS A 187 -11.77 8.24 7.74
CA CYS A 187 -11.71 9.62 8.19
C CYS A 187 -10.31 10.21 8.00
N CYS A 188 -9.31 9.58 8.59
CA CYS A 188 -7.94 10.05 8.57
C CYS A 188 -7.10 9.32 7.53
N TRP A 189 -5.83 9.71 7.43
CA TRP A 189 -4.87 9.11 6.52
C TRP A 189 -3.46 9.17 7.10
N HIS A 190 -2.62 8.24 6.70
CA HIS A 190 -1.20 8.20 7.04
C HIS A 190 -0.32 7.97 5.81
N TRP A 191 1.00 8.09 6.01
CA TRP A 191 1.99 7.80 4.98
C TRP A 191 2.47 6.36 5.11
N GLU A 192 2.56 5.68 3.98
CA GLU A 192 3.15 4.34 3.88
C GLU A 192 4.29 4.31 2.87
N CYS A 193 5.25 3.42 3.10
CA CYS A 193 6.33 3.13 2.18
C CYS A 193 6.04 1.81 1.47
N ASP A 194 5.64 1.89 0.20
CA ASP A 194 5.41 0.70 -0.62
C ASP A 194 6.69 -0.14 -0.77
N CYS A 195 6.49 -1.44 -0.92
CA CYS A 195 7.54 -2.42 -1.13
C CYS A 195 7.92 -2.45 -2.61
N TYR A 196 9.20 -2.34 -2.95
CA TYR A 196 9.65 -2.47 -4.34
C TYR A 196 10.93 -3.28 -4.49
N CYS A 197 10.79 -4.48 -5.06
CA CYS A 197 11.88 -5.43 -5.28
C CYS A 197 12.20 -5.50 -6.77
N THR A 198 13.48 -5.63 -7.12
CA THR A 198 13.91 -5.77 -8.51
C THR A 198 15.00 -6.80 -8.65
N GLY A 199 15.14 -7.35 -9.85
CA GLY A 199 16.30 -8.14 -10.21
C GLY A 199 16.65 -8.03 -11.68
N TRP A 200 17.93 -8.15 -12.00
CA TRP A 200 18.46 -7.99 -13.36
C TRP A 200 19.81 -8.71 -13.53
N GLY A 201 20.22 -8.90 -14.79
CA GLY A 201 21.56 -9.37 -15.13
C GLY A 201 21.86 -10.79 -14.64
N ASP A 202 23.06 -10.99 -14.13
CA ASP A 202 23.58 -12.23 -13.57
C ASP A 202 23.42 -12.27 -12.04
N PRO A 203 22.36 -12.91 -11.58
CA PRO A 203 21.25 -12.29 -10.90
C PRO A 203 21.70 -11.36 -9.77
N HIS A 204 21.51 -10.08 -10.02
CA HIS A 204 21.51 -9.05 -9.01
C HIS A 204 20.09 -8.82 -8.51
N TYR A 205 19.95 -8.59 -7.22
CA TYR A 205 18.66 -8.34 -6.57
C TYR A 205 18.74 -7.09 -5.71
N VAL A 206 17.61 -6.40 -5.62
CA VAL A 206 17.36 -5.38 -4.60
C VAL A 206 16.06 -5.77 -3.90
N THR A 207 16.12 -5.98 -2.58
CA THR A 207 14.96 -6.33 -1.75
C THR A 207 13.94 -5.20 -1.69
N PHE A 208 12.77 -5.47 -1.10
CA PHE A 208 11.73 -4.47 -0.92
C PHE A 208 12.18 -3.22 -0.18
N ASP A 209 13.11 -3.38 0.76
CA ASP A 209 13.63 -2.32 1.61
C ASP A 209 14.95 -1.71 1.11
N GLY A 210 15.45 -2.17 -0.04
CA GLY A 210 16.59 -1.57 -0.74
C GLY A 210 17.94 -2.28 -0.51
N LEU A 211 17.97 -3.46 0.10
CA LEU A 211 19.21 -4.22 0.26
C LEU A 211 19.64 -4.84 -1.07
N TYR A 212 20.83 -4.47 -1.53
CA TYR A 212 21.44 -5.05 -2.72
C TYR A 212 22.20 -6.32 -2.38
N TYR A 213 22.00 -7.38 -3.17
CA TYR A 213 22.83 -8.58 -3.13
C TYR A 213 22.86 -9.27 -4.50
N SER A 214 23.66 -10.34 -4.61
CA SER A 214 23.76 -11.14 -5.83
C SER A 214 23.73 -12.61 -5.48
N TYR A 215 23.04 -13.40 -6.30
CA TYR A 215 22.86 -14.82 -6.02
C TYR A 215 22.78 -15.65 -7.31
N GLN A 216 23.77 -16.51 -7.51
CA GLN A 216 23.98 -17.30 -8.73
C GLN A 216 23.41 -18.71 -8.60
N GLY A 217 22.09 -18.83 -8.66
CA GLY A 217 21.35 -20.08 -8.53
C GLY A 217 20.62 -20.53 -9.80
N ASN A 218 20.50 -21.84 -10.01
CA ASN A 218 19.88 -22.46 -11.20
C ASN A 218 18.57 -23.22 -10.91
N CYS A 219 17.88 -22.84 -9.84
CA CYS A 219 16.58 -23.39 -9.46
C CYS A 219 15.47 -22.35 -9.64
N THR A 220 14.24 -22.77 -9.35
CA THR A 220 13.14 -21.84 -9.09
C THR A 220 13.24 -21.31 -7.66
N TYR A 221 13.24 -19.99 -7.51
CA TYR A 221 13.31 -19.30 -6.23
C TYR A 221 12.03 -18.55 -5.93
N VAL A 222 11.66 -18.52 -4.65
CA VAL A 222 10.58 -17.68 -4.14
C VAL A 222 11.09 -16.24 -4.12
N LEU A 223 10.51 -15.37 -4.95
CA LEU A 223 10.76 -13.92 -4.85
C LEU A 223 9.99 -13.36 -3.66
N VAL A 224 8.69 -13.64 -3.61
CA VAL A 224 7.84 -13.27 -2.47
C VAL A 224 6.70 -14.26 -2.28
N GLU A 225 6.49 -14.65 -1.03
CA GLU A 225 5.28 -15.29 -0.50
C GLU A 225 4.87 -14.59 0.79
N GLU A 226 3.64 -14.81 1.25
CA GLU A 226 3.23 -14.36 2.57
C GLU A 226 3.83 -15.25 3.69
N ILE A 227 4.20 -14.63 4.82
CA ILE A 227 4.57 -15.35 6.04
C ILE A 227 3.32 -16.05 6.59
N SER A 228 2.25 -15.27 6.77
CA SER A 228 0.92 -15.70 7.18
C SER A 228 -0.04 -15.46 6.01
N PRO A 229 -0.43 -16.51 5.27
CA PRO A 229 -1.28 -16.36 4.09
C PRO A 229 -2.59 -15.64 4.41
N SER A 230 -2.82 -14.51 3.74
CA SER A 230 -4.07 -13.72 3.81
C SER A 230 -4.73 -13.61 2.45
N VAL A 231 -3.95 -13.75 1.37
CA VAL A 231 -4.39 -13.80 -0.02
C VAL A 231 -4.33 -15.23 -0.51
N ASP A 232 -5.41 -15.71 -1.15
CA ASP A 232 -5.47 -17.07 -1.64
C ASP A 232 -4.40 -17.34 -2.71
N ASN A 233 -3.51 -18.29 -2.42
CA ASN A 233 -2.46 -18.77 -3.32
C ASN A 233 -1.62 -17.65 -3.97
N PHE A 234 -1.32 -16.57 -3.23
CA PHE A 234 -0.46 -15.52 -3.74
C PHE A 234 1.03 -15.88 -3.61
N GLY A 235 1.79 -15.67 -4.69
CA GLY A 235 3.24 -15.79 -4.66
C GLY A 235 3.88 -15.43 -6.00
N VAL A 236 5.10 -14.90 -5.94
CA VAL A 236 5.91 -14.59 -7.11
C VAL A 236 7.20 -15.38 -7.05
N TYR A 237 7.58 -15.99 -8.17
CA TYR A 237 8.73 -16.87 -8.28
C TYR A 237 9.53 -16.57 -9.54
N ILE A 238 10.81 -16.89 -9.51
CA ILE A 238 11.69 -16.79 -10.66
C ILE A 238 12.37 -18.14 -10.91
N ASP A 239 12.19 -18.69 -12.10
CA ASP A 239 12.95 -19.86 -12.57
C ASP A 239 14.25 -19.37 -13.20
N ASN A 240 15.38 -19.75 -12.60
CA ASN A 240 16.70 -19.41 -13.10
C ASN A 240 17.40 -20.66 -13.65
N TYR A 241 18.34 -20.46 -14.57
CA TYR A 241 19.17 -21.53 -15.10
C TYR A 241 20.58 -21.03 -15.44
N HIS A 242 21.54 -21.94 -15.52
CA HIS A 242 22.86 -21.60 -16.04
C HIS A 242 22.79 -21.44 -17.56
N CYS A 243 22.93 -20.19 -18.02
CA CYS A 243 22.86 -19.81 -19.43
C CYS A 243 24.21 -19.86 -20.13
N ASP A 244 25.32 -19.85 -19.36
CA ASP A 244 26.67 -20.12 -19.87
C ASP A 244 27.10 -21.55 -19.45
N PRO A 245 27.59 -22.39 -20.38
CA PRO A 245 28.14 -23.70 -20.03
C PRO A 245 29.54 -23.64 -19.40
N ASN A 246 30.27 -22.54 -19.55
CA ASN A 246 31.64 -22.35 -19.05
C ASN A 246 31.68 -21.61 -17.71
N ASP A 247 30.64 -20.85 -17.38
CA ASP A 247 30.51 -20.12 -16.12
C ASP A 247 29.17 -20.46 -15.46
N LYS A 248 29.11 -20.47 -14.13
CA LYS A 248 27.87 -20.72 -13.38
C LYS A 248 27.00 -19.46 -13.30
N VAL A 249 26.97 -18.67 -14.36
CA VAL A 249 26.13 -17.47 -14.51
C VAL A 249 24.68 -17.89 -14.62
N SER A 250 23.84 -17.31 -13.77
CA SER A 250 22.42 -17.62 -13.71
C SER A 250 21.62 -16.57 -14.47
N CYS A 251 20.76 -17.00 -15.38
CA CYS A 251 19.85 -16.15 -16.13
C CYS A 251 18.40 -16.49 -15.78
N PRO A 252 17.49 -15.49 -15.77
CA PRO A 252 16.07 -15.73 -15.62
C PRO A 252 15.50 -16.42 -16.87
N ARG A 253 14.72 -17.47 -16.66
CA ARG A 253 13.99 -18.20 -17.71
C ARG A 253 12.52 -17.86 -17.70
N THR A 254 11.90 -17.87 -16.52
CA THR A 254 10.46 -17.72 -16.37
C THR A 254 10.14 -16.96 -15.10
N LEU A 255 9.40 -15.86 -15.22
CA LEU A 255 8.74 -15.25 -14.08
C LEU A 255 7.37 -15.93 -13.88
N ILE A 256 7.05 -16.30 -12.65
CA ILE A 256 5.82 -17.01 -12.30
C ILE A 256 5.06 -16.18 -11.26
N VAL A 257 3.80 -15.87 -11.53
CA VAL A 257 2.88 -15.19 -10.59
C VAL A 257 1.70 -16.10 -10.32
N ARG A 258 1.43 -16.40 -9.06
CA ARG A 258 0.26 -17.13 -8.60
C ARG A 258 -0.70 -16.20 -7.87
N HIS A 259 -1.99 -16.38 -8.15
CA HIS A 259 -3.08 -15.70 -7.46
C HIS A 259 -4.36 -16.52 -7.63
N GLU A 260 -5.00 -16.90 -6.53
CA GLU A 260 -6.19 -17.77 -6.50
C GLU A 260 -5.98 -19.04 -7.36
N THR A 261 -6.76 -19.19 -8.42
CA THR A 261 -6.75 -20.35 -9.34
C THR A 261 -5.85 -20.14 -10.57
N GLN A 262 -5.14 -19.01 -10.66
CA GLN A 262 -4.36 -18.64 -11.82
C GLN A 262 -2.85 -18.72 -11.53
N GLU A 263 -2.13 -19.41 -12.42
CA GLU A 263 -0.67 -19.42 -12.49
C GLU A 263 -0.25 -18.79 -13.82
N VAL A 264 0.29 -17.58 -13.77
CA VAL A 264 0.81 -16.84 -14.92
C VAL A 264 2.29 -17.11 -15.04
N LEU A 265 2.74 -17.59 -16.21
CA LEU A 265 4.14 -17.80 -16.54
C LEU A 265 4.51 -16.85 -17.68
N ILE A 266 5.47 -15.97 -17.45
CA ILE A 266 6.07 -15.13 -18.48
C ILE A 266 7.44 -15.73 -18.80
N LYS A 267 7.50 -16.49 -19.90
CA LYS A 267 8.62 -17.35 -20.25
C LYS A 267 9.44 -16.78 -21.40
N THR A 268 10.75 -16.68 -21.22
CA THR A 268 11.69 -16.39 -22.31
C THR A 268 11.84 -17.66 -23.17
N VAL A 269 11.31 -17.64 -24.39
CA VAL A 269 11.35 -18.79 -25.31
C VAL A 269 12.55 -18.75 -26.25
N HIS A 270 12.98 -17.56 -26.65
CA HIS A 270 14.25 -17.32 -27.35
C HIS A 270 14.95 -16.13 -26.71
N MET A 271 16.29 -16.21 -26.59
CA MET A 271 17.10 -15.14 -26.01
C MET A 271 17.59 -14.15 -27.07
N MET A 272 17.84 -14.60 -28.30
CA MET A 272 18.39 -13.79 -29.39
C MET A 272 17.73 -14.16 -30.74
N PRO A 273 16.80 -13.34 -31.28
CA PRO A 273 16.18 -12.18 -30.63
C PRO A 273 15.36 -12.60 -29.40
N MET A 274 15.19 -11.69 -28.44
CA MET A 274 14.38 -11.97 -27.26
C MET A 274 12.92 -12.17 -27.65
N GLU A 275 12.40 -13.35 -27.35
CA GLU A 275 11.00 -13.71 -27.52
C GLU A 275 10.46 -14.21 -26.18
N VAL A 276 9.36 -13.61 -25.75
CA VAL A 276 8.70 -13.91 -24.49
C VAL A 276 7.27 -14.33 -24.77
N GLN A 277 6.86 -15.44 -24.16
CA GLN A 277 5.52 -16.00 -24.26
C GLN A 277 4.84 -15.95 -22.89
N VAL A 278 3.58 -15.52 -22.88
CA VAL A 278 2.72 -15.58 -21.68
C VAL A 278 1.89 -16.86 -21.72
N GLN A 279 1.91 -17.60 -20.61
CA GLN A 279 1.02 -18.72 -20.38
C GLN A 279 0.21 -18.49 -19.10
N VAL A 280 -1.05 -18.91 -19.09
CA VAL A 280 -1.89 -18.94 -17.90
C VAL A 280 -2.39 -20.37 -17.73
N ASN A 281 -2.16 -20.96 -16.56
CA ASN A 281 -2.50 -22.36 -16.27
C ASN A 281 -1.98 -23.32 -17.36
N ARG A 282 -0.71 -23.13 -17.77
CA ARG A 282 0.00 -23.91 -18.81
C ARG A 282 -0.55 -23.78 -20.23
N GLN A 283 -1.47 -22.84 -20.48
CA GLN A 283 -1.97 -22.55 -21.83
C GLN A 283 -1.41 -21.22 -22.30
N ALA A 284 -0.86 -21.17 -23.52
CA ALA A 284 -0.40 -19.93 -24.13
C ALA A 284 -1.59 -18.98 -24.37
N VAL A 285 -1.44 -17.72 -23.97
CA VAL A 285 -2.48 -16.70 -24.13
C VAL A 285 -1.92 -15.49 -24.88
N ALA A 286 -2.80 -14.78 -25.59
CA ALA A 286 -2.48 -13.47 -26.14
C ALA A 286 -2.64 -12.39 -25.05
N VAL A 287 -1.83 -11.34 -25.13
CA VAL A 287 -1.96 -10.14 -24.29
C VAL A 287 -2.67 -9.02 -25.09
N PRO A 288 -3.52 -8.20 -24.44
CA PRO A 288 -3.85 -8.24 -23.03
C PRO A 288 -4.74 -9.43 -22.64
N TYR A 289 -4.47 -10.01 -21.47
CA TYR A 289 -5.28 -11.07 -20.87
C TYR A 289 -5.91 -10.52 -19.59
N LYS A 290 -7.22 -10.71 -19.38
CA LYS A 290 -7.90 -10.25 -18.16
C LYS A 290 -8.94 -11.26 -17.69
N LYS A 291 -8.79 -11.77 -16.48
CA LYS A 291 -9.74 -12.71 -15.88
C LYS A 291 -9.56 -12.79 -14.36
N TYR A 292 -10.67 -12.92 -13.62
CA TYR A 292 -10.69 -13.09 -12.15
C TYR A 292 -9.79 -12.08 -11.42
N GLY A 293 -10.00 -10.79 -11.65
CA GLY A 293 -9.23 -9.72 -10.98
C GLY A 293 -7.76 -9.58 -11.38
N LEU A 294 -7.24 -10.45 -12.27
CA LEU A 294 -5.87 -10.42 -12.75
C LEU A 294 -5.83 -9.96 -14.22
N GLU A 295 -4.89 -9.06 -14.54
CA GLU A 295 -4.62 -8.58 -15.88
C GLU A 295 -3.15 -8.78 -16.25
N VAL A 296 -2.88 -9.24 -17.47
CA VAL A 296 -1.54 -9.30 -18.06
C VAL A 296 -1.53 -8.41 -19.30
N SER A 297 -0.67 -7.40 -19.32
CA SER A 297 -0.56 -6.43 -20.41
C SER A 297 0.89 -6.21 -20.83
N LYS A 298 1.10 -5.44 -21.91
CA LYS A 298 2.43 -4.99 -22.35
C LYS A 298 2.59 -3.51 -22.05
N SER A 299 3.75 -3.15 -21.49
CA SER A 299 4.20 -1.77 -21.33
C SER A 299 5.61 -1.64 -21.90
N GLY A 300 5.69 -1.14 -23.14
CA GLY A 300 6.94 -1.16 -23.92
C GLY A 300 7.45 -2.58 -24.14
N ILE A 301 8.67 -2.86 -23.68
CA ILE A 301 9.28 -4.21 -23.73
C ILE A 301 8.88 -5.11 -22.55
N ASN A 302 8.20 -4.54 -21.53
CA ASN A 302 7.83 -5.27 -20.33
C ASN A 302 6.45 -5.90 -20.49
N TYR A 303 6.31 -7.10 -19.93
CA TYR A 303 5.03 -7.72 -19.63
C TYR A 303 4.70 -7.42 -18.17
N VAL A 304 3.48 -6.94 -17.93
CA VAL A 304 3.04 -6.50 -16.60
C VAL A 304 1.88 -7.37 -16.16
N VAL A 305 1.98 -8.00 -14.99
CA VAL A 305 0.88 -8.64 -14.28
C VAL A 305 0.38 -7.65 -13.22
N ASP A 306 -0.88 -7.26 -13.35
CA ASP A 306 -1.56 -6.34 -12.45
C ASP A 306 -2.70 -7.08 -11.73
N ILE A 307 -2.78 -6.92 -10.40
CA ILE A 307 -3.87 -7.43 -9.57
C ILE A 307 -4.46 -6.23 -8.79
N PRO A 308 -5.39 -5.47 -9.39
CA PRO A 308 -5.82 -4.18 -8.87
C PRO A 308 -6.41 -4.23 -7.45
N GLU A 309 -7.16 -5.29 -7.12
CA GLU A 309 -7.75 -5.46 -5.77
C GLU A 309 -6.69 -5.60 -4.67
N LEU A 310 -5.49 -6.08 -5.04
CA LEU A 310 -4.36 -6.21 -4.13
C LEU A 310 -3.35 -5.06 -4.25
N GLY A 311 -3.49 -4.20 -5.27
CA GLY A 311 -2.48 -3.19 -5.62
C GLY A 311 -1.14 -3.78 -6.07
N VAL A 312 -1.10 -5.06 -6.48
CA VAL A 312 0.14 -5.76 -6.85
C VAL A 312 0.48 -5.49 -8.31
N LEU A 313 1.73 -5.10 -8.56
CA LEU A 313 2.24 -4.89 -9.91
C LEU A 313 3.58 -5.59 -10.10
N VAL A 314 3.61 -6.56 -11.01
CA VAL A 314 4.80 -7.34 -11.34
C VAL A 314 5.17 -7.11 -12.80
N SER A 315 6.42 -6.78 -13.09
CA SER A 315 6.90 -6.62 -14.47
C SER A 315 8.04 -7.55 -14.78
N TYR A 316 8.13 -8.02 -16.03
CA TYR A 316 9.25 -8.81 -16.54
C TYR A 316 9.40 -8.62 -18.05
N ASN A 317 10.64 -8.49 -18.53
CA ASN A 317 10.95 -8.35 -19.96
C ASN A 317 11.77 -9.51 -20.54
N GLY A 318 12.10 -10.52 -19.73
CA GLY A 318 12.98 -11.62 -20.14
C GLY A 318 14.39 -11.57 -19.53
N LEU A 319 14.80 -10.41 -18.99
CA LEU A 319 16.12 -10.21 -18.36
C LEU A 319 16.03 -9.56 -16.98
N SER A 320 15.06 -8.68 -16.78
CA SER A 320 14.84 -7.98 -15.51
C SER A 320 13.40 -8.09 -15.07
N PHE A 321 13.19 -8.14 -13.76
CA PHE A 321 11.87 -8.09 -13.15
C PHE A 321 11.75 -6.97 -12.12
N SER A 322 10.51 -6.60 -11.83
CA SER A 322 10.15 -5.77 -10.67
C SER A 322 8.90 -6.31 -10.01
N VAL A 323 8.83 -6.24 -8.68
CA VAL A 323 7.66 -6.58 -7.87
C VAL A 323 7.34 -5.38 -6.99
N ARG A 324 6.15 -4.79 -7.14
CA ARG A 324 5.64 -3.72 -6.28
C ARG A 324 4.45 -4.24 -5.48
N LEU A 325 4.52 -4.08 -4.16
CA LEU A 325 3.45 -4.46 -3.23
C LEU A 325 3.10 -3.27 -2.32
N PRO A 326 1.82 -3.04 -2.01
CA PRO A 326 1.42 -2.02 -1.05
C PRO A 326 1.67 -2.46 0.40
N TYR A 327 2.17 -1.53 1.23
CA TYR A 327 2.49 -1.81 2.63
C TYR A 327 1.26 -2.16 3.48
N HIS A 328 0.14 -1.44 3.36
CA HIS A 328 -1.08 -1.75 4.12
C HIS A 328 -1.59 -3.19 3.94
N ARG A 329 -1.21 -3.88 2.86
CA ARG A 329 -1.66 -5.24 2.57
C ARG A 329 -0.58 -6.31 2.81
N PHE A 330 0.69 -6.01 2.52
CA PHE A 330 1.78 -6.99 2.58
C PHE A 330 2.87 -6.65 3.60
N GLY A 331 2.80 -5.47 4.22
CA GLY A 331 3.78 -5.00 5.19
C GLY A 331 3.95 -5.96 6.36
N ASN A 332 5.20 -6.20 6.75
CA ASN A 332 5.58 -7.15 7.80
C ASN A 332 5.13 -8.61 7.54
N ASN A 333 4.68 -8.94 6.32
CA ASN A 333 4.12 -10.26 6.00
C ASN A 333 4.77 -10.90 4.76
N THR A 334 5.93 -10.44 4.29
CA THR A 334 6.61 -11.03 3.11
C THR A 334 7.82 -11.88 3.51
N LYS A 335 8.12 -12.91 2.71
CA LYS A 335 9.35 -13.70 2.78
C LYS A 335 9.81 -14.12 1.39
N GLY A 336 11.11 -14.38 1.22
CA GLY A 336 11.70 -14.82 -0.04
C GLY A 336 12.93 -13.97 -0.41
N GLN A 337 13.36 -14.07 -1.66
CA GLN A 337 14.50 -13.31 -2.19
C GLN A 337 14.28 -11.78 -2.18
N CYS A 338 13.03 -11.31 -2.13
CA CYS A 338 12.71 -9.89 -1.98
C CYS A 338 12.72 -9.40 -0.53
N GLY A 339 13.02 -10.26 0.46
CA GLY A 339 13.11 -9.86 1.86
C GLY A 339 11.77 -9.61 2.55
N THR A 340 11.84 -8.94 3.70
CA THR A 340 10.67 -8.48 4.47
C THR A 340 10.33 -7.06 4.01
N CYS A 341 9.04 -6.72 3.96
CA CYS A 341 8.61 -5.35 3.67
C CYS A 341 8.36 -4.62 5.00
N THR A 342 9.43 -4.15 5.63
CA THR A 342 9.40 -3.52 6.96
C THR A 342 10.01 -2.12 6.94
N ASN A 343 10.41 -1.63 5.76
CA ASN A 343 11.09 -0.35 5.54
C ASN A 343 12.45 -0.28 6.28
N THR A 344 13.13 -1.42 6.42
CA THR A 344 14.50 -1.51 6.97
C THR A 344 15.25 -2.71 6.40
N THR A 345 16.52 -2.52 6.03
CA THR A 345 17.32 -3.60 5.43
C THR A 345 17.91 -4.58 6.45
N SER A 346 17.60 -4.41 7.74
CA SER A 346 18.24 -5.14 8.85
C SER A 346 17.83 -6.60 8.99
N ASP A 347 16.65 -6.93 8.50
CA ASP A 347 15.91 -8.19 8.66
C ASP A 347 15.67 -8.90 7.31
N ASP A 348 16.27 -8.39 6.24
CA ASP A 348 16.22 -8.96 4.90
C ASP A 348 17.08 -10.23 4.71
N CYS A 349 17.88 -10.64 5.71
CA CYS A 349 18.88 -11.72 5.62
C CYS A 349 18.45 -13.05 6.24
#